data_AF-A0A5Q4Z515-F1
#
_entry.id   AF-A0A5Q4Z515-F1
#
_cell.length_a   1.000
_cell.length_b   1.000
_cell.length_c   1.000
_cell.angle_alpha   90.00
_cell.angle_beta   90.00
_cell.angle_gamma   90.00
#
_symmetry.space_group_name_H-M   'P 1'
#
loop_
_entity.id
_entity.type
_entity.pdbx_description
1 polymer ?
#
loop_
_entity_poly.entity_id
_entity_poly.type
_entity_poly.pdbx_seq_one_letter_code
_entity_poly.pdbx_strand_id
1 'polypeptide(L)'
;MSKKNTTTPHDGLFKAFLTTPDTAKDMLEIHLPTHLKMLCDLSTLKLESGSFLEDDLRPYYSDVLYSMKTECGDGYIYALIEHQSSPDEHMAFRMFRYAIAAMQKHLDAGNKELPLVVPLLFYHGKTSPYPYSMNWLDCFTKPEMAKALYNNDFPLVDVTVMDDSEIIEHKRIALLELVQKHIYQKDIHDILESLVS
;
A
#
# COMPACT_ATOMS: atom_id res chain seq x y z
N MET A 1 20.14 12.20 -14.00
CA MET A 1 21.40 11.46 -13.75
C MET A 1 21.07 10.20 -12.98
N SER A 2 21.27 9.04 -13.58
CA SER A 2 21.01 7.73 -12.99
C SER A 2 21.94 7.49 -11.80
N LYS A 3 21.43 7.50 -10.56
CA LYS A 3 22.17 7.00 -9.40
C LYS A 3 22.30 5.49 -9.56
N LYS A 4 23.51 5.02 -9.85
CA LYS A 4 23.87 3.60 -9.71
C LYS A 4 23.71 3.22 -8.23
N ASN A 5 22.69 2.42 -7.92
CA ASN A 5 22.56 1.77 -6.63
C ASN A 5 23.64 0.68 -6.54
N THR A 6 24.83 1.05 -6.08
CA THR A 6 25.87 0.09 -5.71
C THR A 6 25.42 -0.61 -4.44
N THR A 7 25.05 -1.87 -4.54
CA THR A 7 24.83 -2.78 -3.40
C THR A 7 26.07 -2.72 -2.50
N THR A 8 25.91 -2.21 -1.27
CA THR A 8 27.04 -2.21 -0.33
C THR A 8 27.23 -3.62 0.24
N PRO A 9 28.45 -4.02 0.66
CA PRO A 9 28.67 -5.34 1.26
C PRO A 9 27.75 -5.64 2.45
N HIS A 10 27.32 -4.60 3.17
CA HIS A 10 26.35 -4.71 4.26
C HIS A 10 24.95 -5.06 3.77
N ASP A 11 24.47 -4.46 2.67
CA ASP A 11 23.16 -4.80 2.08
C ASP A 11 23.14 -6.26 1.60
N GLY A 12 24.23 -6.72 0.97
CA GLY A 12 24.37 -8.10 0.53
C GLY A 12 24.37 -9.10 1.69
N LEU A 13 25.06 -8.78 2.80
CA LEU A 13 25.09 -9.60 3.99
C LEU A 13 23.71 -9.69 4.65
N PHE A 14 23.05 -8.54 4.84
CA PHE A 14 21.73 -8.46 5.44
C PHE A 14 20.72 -9.31 4.67
N LYS A 15 20.70 -9.17 3.34
CA LYS A 15 19.83 -9.95 2.47
C LYS A 15 20.11 -11.45 2.57
N ALA A 16 21.38 -11.85 2.56
CA ALA A 16 21.75 -13.27 2.67
C ALA A 16 21.21 -13.92 3.96
N PHE A 17 21.35 -13.23 5.10
CA PHE A 17 20.80 -13.68 6.37
C PHE A 17 19.28 -13.74 6.34
N LEU A 18 18.60 -12.68 5.92
CA LEU A 18 17.14 -12.64 5.95
C LEU A 18 16.46 -13.49 4.87
N THR A 19 17.15 -13.96 3.85
CA THR A 19 16.62 -15.01 2.97
C THR A 19 16.63 -16.41 3.61
N THR A 20 17.24 -16.57 4.79
CA THR A 20 17.19 -17.80 5.59
C THR A 20 15.92 -17.78 6.47
N PRO A 21 14.99 -18.73 6.31
CA PRO A 21 13.71 -18.71 7.04
C PRO A 21 13.85 -18.65 8.56
N ASP A 22 14.78 -19.41 9.15
CA ASP A 22 14.98 -19.42 10.61
C ASP A 22 15.44 -18.05 11.13
N THR A 23 16.37 -17.39 10.42
CA THR A 23 16.83 -16.05 10.78
C THR A 23 15.73 -15.00 10.64
N ALA A 24 14.91 -15.10 9.58
CA ALA A 24 13.75 -14.24 9.42
C ALA A 24 12.70 -14.46 10.52
N LYS A 25 12.47 -15.72 10.90
CA LYS A 25 11.58 -16.08 12.00
C LYS A 25 12.07 -15.48 13.32
N ASP A 26 13.35 -15.64 13.66
CA ASP A 26 13.94 -15.04 14.87
C ASP A 26 13.77 -13.52 14.87
N MET A 27 14.03 -12.86 13.74
CA MET A 27 13.86 -11.41 13.59
C MET A 27 12.41 -10.99 13.88
N LEU A 28 11.43 -11.69 13.32
CA LEU A 28 10.02 -11.40 13.54
C LEU A 28 9.58 -11.71 14.97
N GLU A 29 10.04 -12.82 15.56
CA GLU A 29 9.72 -13.18 16.95
C GLU A 29 10.20 -12.11 17.94
N ILE A 30 11.40 -11.56 17.71
CA ILE A 30 12.05 -10.58 18.57
C ILE A 30 11.48 -9.17 18.35
N HIS A 31 11.30 -8.75 17.10
CA HIS A 31 11.09 -7.33 16.78
C HIS A 31 9.65 -6.95 16.38
N LEU A 32 8.81 -7.92 16.03
CA LEU A 32 7.43 -7.62 15.69
C LEU A 32 6.65 -7.21 16.96
N PRO A 33 5.88 -6.09 16.93
CA PRO A 33 5.05 -5.69 18.07
C PRO A 33 4.12 -6.81 18.51
N THR A 34 3.95 -7.00 19.82
CA THR A 34 3.19 -8.13 20.40
C THR A 34 1.80 -8.28 19.80
N HIS A 35 1.08 -7.17 19.57
CA HIS A 35 -0.27 -7.19 19.01
C HIS A 35 -0.32 -7.70 17.56
N LEU A 36 0.72 -7.45 16.75
CA LEU A 36 0.82 -8.00 15.40
C LEU A 36 1.31 -9.45 15.43
N LYS A 37 2.27 -9.75 16.32
CA LYS A 37 2.80 -11.11 16.47
C LYS A 37 1.73 -12.12 16.88
N MET A 38 0.78 -11.74 17.74
CA MET A 38 -0.35 -12.58 18.11
C MET A 38 -1.28 -12.92 16.93
N LEU A 39 -1.19 -12.20 15.81
CA LEU A 39 -1.97 -12.50 14.61
C LEU A 39 -1.23 -13.47 13.68
N CYS A 40 0.07 -13.71 13.87
CA CYS A 40 0.93 -14.43 12.93
C CYS A 40 1.18 -15.89 13.35
N ASP A 41 1.01 -16.83 12.42
CA ASP A 41 1.58 -18.17 12.54
C ASP A 41 2.97 -18.22 11.89
N LEU A 42 4.01 -17.91 12.68
CA LEU A 42 5.40 -17.88 12.22
C LEU A 42 5.96 -19.26 11.82
N SER A 43 5.25 -20.37 12.09
CA SER A 43 5.64 -21.69 11.58
C SER A 43 5.38 -21.85 10.09
N THR A 44 4.52 -20.99 9.51
CA THR A 44 4.13 -21.01 8.09
C THR A 44 4.92 -20.03 7.23
N LEU A 45 6.00 -19.46 7.77
CA LEU A 45 6.78 -18.42 7.14
C LEU A 45 7.35 -18.89 5.79
N LYS A 46 7.01 -18.16 4.72
CA LYS A 46 7.40 -18.50 3.35
C LYS A 46 8.00 -17.29 2.64
N LEU A 47 9.21 -17.46 2.12
CA LEU A 47 9.89 -16.44 1.33
C LEU A 47 9.16 -16.27 -0.01
N GLU A 48 8.72 -15.05 -0.31
CA GLU A 48 8.08 -14.71 -1.57
C GLU A 48 9.09 -14.19 -2.60
N SER A 49 8.90 -14.57 -3.87
CA SER A 49 9.86 -14.22 -4.92
C SER A 49 9.88 -12.71 -5.17
N GLY A 50 11.07 -12.11 -5.23
CA GLY A 50 11.28 -10.68 -5.50
C GLY A 50 10.94 -10.20 -6.92
N SER A 51 10.38 -11.07 -7.78
CA SER A 51 9.83 -10.74 -9.12
C SER A 51 8.54 -9.89 -9.04
N PHE A 52 8.31 -9.29 -7.88
CA PHE A 52 7.03 -8.83 -7.34
C PHE A 52 6.71 -7.38 -7.70
N LEU A 53 7.60 -6.69 -8.41
CA LEU A 53 7.70 -5.24 -8.36
C LEU A 53 7.74 -4.62 -9.74
N GLU A 54 6.91 -3.57 -9.90
CA GLU A 54 6.92 -2.70 -11.07
C GLU A 54 8.36 -2.34 -11.45
N ASP A 55 8.63 -2.31 -12.76
CA ASP A 55 9.97 -2.10 -13.34
C ASP A 55 10.70 -0.88 -12.78
N ASP A 56 9.95 0.15 -12.41
CA ASP A 56 10.44 1.44 -11.88
C ASP A 56 10.85 1.37 -10.41
N LEU A 57 10.38 0.34 -9.70
CA LEU A 57 10.54 0.16 -8.27
C LEU A 57 11.75 -0.75 -7.97
N ARG A 58 12.03 -1.72 -8.84
CA ARG A 58 13.14 -2.71 -8.73
C ARG A 58 14.51 -2.19 -8.28
N PRO A 59 15.00 -0.99 -8.67
CA PRO A 59 16.34 -0.54 -8.27
C PRO A 59 16.47 -0.29 -6.77
N TYR A 60 15.36 -0.05 -6.06
CA TYR A 60 15.34 0.39 -4.65
C TYR A 60 14.82 -0.68 -3.69
N TYR A 61 14.58 -1.91 -4.15
CA TYR A 61 14.18 -3.03 -3.30
C TYR A 61 15.38 -3.88 -3.00
N SER A 62 15.95 -3.69 -1.82
CA SER A 62 17.02 -4.55 -1.38
C SER A 62 16.46 -5.83 -0.76
N ASP A 63 15.36 -5.83 -0.03
CA ASP A 63 15.38 -6.73 1.12
C ASP A 63 14.46 -7.94 1.00
N VAL A 64 13.44 -8.15 1.83
CA VAL A 64 12.80 -9.48 1.87
C VAL A 64 11.31 -9.37 2.14
N LEU A 65 10.52 -10.14 1.38
CA LEU A 65 9.09 -10.30 1.59
C LEU A 65 8.80 -11.73 2.04
N TYR A 66 8.20 -11.86 3.21
CA TYR A 66 7.67 -13.13 3.69
C TYR A 66 6.16 -13.11 3.74
N SER A 67 5.52 -14.20 3.36
CA SER A 67 4.12 -14.48 3.66
C SER A 67 4.03 -15.44 4.84
N MET A 68 2.98 -15.30 5.65
CA MET A 68 2.62 -16.25 6.71
C MET A 68 1.11 -16.23 6.92
N LYS A 69 0.56 -17.33 7.40
CA LYS A 69 -0.85 -17.43 7.77
C LYS A 69 -1.14 -16.66 9.06
N THR A 70 -2.41 -16.31 9.25
CA THR A 70 -2.91 -15.79 10.52
C THR A 70 -3.52 -16.88 11.39
N GLU A 71 -3.47 -16.72 12.71
CA GLU A 71 -4.19 -17.62 13.64
C GLU A 71 -5.72 -17.54 13.47
N CYS A 72 -6.23 -16.47 12.84
CA CYS A 72 -7.66 -16.22 12.64
C CYS A 72 -8.21 -16.68 11.27
N GLY A 73 -7.42 -17.39 10.44
CA GLY A 73 -7.89 -17.95 9.16
C GLY A 73 -6.89 -17.82 8.00
N ASP A 74 -7.38 -17.96 6.77
CA ASP A 74 -6.57 -17.91 5.52
C ASP A 74 -6.01 -16.51 5.17
N GLY A 75 -6.14 -15.54 6.08
CA GLY A 75 -5.49 -14.25 5.96
C GLY A 75 -3.96 -14.40 5.92
N TYR A 76 -3.31 -13.56 5.12
CA TYR A 76 -1.85 -13.50 5.04
C TYR A 76 -1.33 -12.23 5.70
N ILE A 77 -0.28 -12.38 6.49
CA ILE A 77 0.55 -11.26 6.91
C ILE A 77 1.81 -11.26 6.06
N TYR A 78 2.09 -10.12 5.43
CA TYR A 78 3.35 -9.91 4.74
C TYR A 78 4.31 -9.13 5.63
N ALA A 79 5.49 -9.68 5.89
CA ALA A 79 6.56 -8.91 6.51
C ALA A 79 7.48 -8.38 5.41
N LEU A 80 7.48 -7.05 5.25
CA LEU A 80 8.39 -6.35 4.35
C LEU A 80 9.52 -5.78 5.19
N ILE A 81 10.68 -6.41 5.12
CA ILE A 81 11.85 -5.94 5.87
C ILE A 81 12.69 -5.11 4.92
N GLU A 82 13.07 -3.89 5.30
CA GLU A 82 13.95 -2.99 4.55
C GLU A 82 15.17 -2.61 5.41
N HIS A 83 16.35 -2.51 4.80
CA HIS A 83 17.61 -2.22 5.43
C HIS A 83 18.17 -0.89 4.97
N GLN A 84 18.50 -0.03 5.94
CA GLN A 84 19.10 1.26 5.66
C GLN A 84 20.28 1.58 6.59
N SER A 85 21.37 2.01 5.97
CA SER A 85 22.56 2.56 6.64
C SER A 85 22.59 4.09 6.63
N SER A 86 21.77 4.73 5.78
CA SER A 86 21.61 6.19 5.72
C SER A 86 20.13 6.52 5.91
N PRO A 87 19.79 7.50 6.77
CA PRO A 87 18.39 7.84 7.01
C PRO A 87 17.79 8.50 5.77
N ASP A 88 16.50 8.26 5.52
CA ASP A 88 15.76 8.77 4.38
C ASP A 88 14.43 9.35 4.87
N GLU A 89 14.21 10.64 4.62
CA GLU A 89 13.03 11.38 5.07
C GLU A 89 11.71 10.80 4.56
N HIS A 90 11.73 10.14 3.40
CA HIS A 90 10.54 9.59 2.77
C HIS A 90 10.44 8.07 2.92
N MET A 91 11.19 7.48 3.85
CA MET A 91 11.22 6.02 4.04
C MET A 91 9.85 5.44 4.39
N ALA A 92 9.10 6.09 5.27
CA ALA A 92 7.75 5.65 5.62
C ALA A 92 6.82 5.58 4.39
N PHE A 93 6.84 6.61 3.54
CA PHE A 93 6.06 6.62 2.30
C PHE A 93 6.51 5.55 1.31
N ARG A 94 7.82 5.34 1.18
CA ARG A 94 8.37 4.25 0.36
C ARG A 94 7.87 2.89 0.84
N MET A 95 7.99 2.60 2.14
CA MET A 95 7.52 1.35 2.73
C MET A 95 6.01 1.17 2.57
N PHE A 96 5.23 2.25 2.69
CA PHE A 96 3.79 2.20 2.44
C PHE A 96 3.46 1.84 0.98
N ARG A 97 4.17 2.43 0.01
CA ARG A 97 4.03 2.04 -1.42
C ARG A 97 4.32 0.56 -1.63
N TYR A 98 5.34 0.03 -0.94
CA TYR A 98 5.71 -1.38 -1.06
C TYR A 98 4.61 -2.28 -0.48
N ALA A 99 4.00 -1.87 0.64
CA ALA A 99 2.86 -2.56 1.22
C ALA A 99 1.64 -2.58 0.28
N ILE A 100 1.30 -1.45 -0.35
CA ILE A 100 0.21 -1.35 -1.33
C ILE A 100 0.48 -2.24 -2.55
N ALA A 101 1.71 -2.25 -3.07
CA ALA A 101 2.08 -3.17 -4.16
C ALA A 101 1.88 -4.63 -3.76
N ALA A 102 2.15 -4.98 -2.49
CA ALA A 102 1.93 -6.33 -2.00
C ALA A 102 0.47 -6.73 -1.83
N MET A 103 -0.33 -5.79 -1.35
CA MET A 103 -1.79 -5.90 -1.32
C MET A 103 -2.36 -6.10 -2.74
N GLN A 104 -1.92 -5.33 -3.73
CA GLN A 104 -2.40 -5.47 -5.10
C GLN A 104 -2.08 -6.86 -5.68
N LYS A 105 -0.84 -7.34 -5.55
CA LYS A 105 -0.47 -8.66 -6.06
C LYS A 105 -1.26 -9.80 -5.40
N HIS A 106 -1.59 -9.64 -4.12
CA HIS A 106 -2.43 -10.59 -3.43
C HIS A 106 -3.81 -10.69 -4.09
N LEU A 107 -4.42 -9.57 -4.47
CA LEU A 107 -5.67 -9.56 -5.26
C LEU A 107 -5.47 -10.16 -6.65
N ASP A 108 -4.39 -9.81 -7.35
CA ASP A 108 -4.09 -10.32 -8.69
C ASP A 108 -3.90 -11.84 -8.72
N ALA A 109 -3.51 -12.45 -7.59
CA ALA A 109 -3.42 -13.89 -7.42
C ALA A 109 -4.80 -14.58 -7.25
N GLY A 110 -5.90 -13.81 -7.31
CA GLY A 110 -7.28 -14.30 -7.23
C GLY A 110 -7.87 -14.32 -5.82
N ASN A 111 -7.18 -13.73 -4.83
CA ASN A 111 -7.74 -13.58 -3.49
C ASN A 111 -8.78 -12.45 -3.46
N LYS A 112 -9.79 -12.60 -2.60
CA LYS A 112 -10.94 -11.67 -2.54
C LYS A 112 -10.74 -10.50 -1.58
N GLU A 113 -9.92 -10.69 -0.55
CA GLU A 113 -9.71 -9.73 0.53
C GLU A 113 -8.26 -9.26 0.53
N LEU A 114 -8.02 -8.10 1.12
CA LEU A 114 -6.67 -7.57 1.28
C LEU A 114 -5.92 -8.29 2.42
N PRO A 115 -4.61 -8.56 2.25
CA PRO A 115 -3.78 -9.05 3.33
C PRO A 115 -3.33 -7.89 4.21
N LEU A 116 -2.95 -8.18 5.46
CA LEU A 116 -2.21 -7.21 6.26
C LEU A 116 -0.75 -7.24 5.83
N VAL A 117 -0.16 -6.07 5.57
CA VAL A 117 1.27 -5.97 5.24
C VAL A 117 1.93 -5.11 6.30
N VAL A 118 2.93 -5.67 6.98
CA VAL A 118 3.69 -5.04 8.06
C VAL A 118 5.06 -4.65 7.52
N PRO A 119 5.31 -3.35 7.29
CA PRO A 119 6.63 -2.86 6.97
C PRO A 119 7.51 -2.79 8.23
N LEU A 120 8.72 -3.33 8.15
CA LEU A 120 9.74 -3.31 9.20
C LEU A 120 11.03 -2.70 8.67
N LEU A 121 11.48 -1.60 9.27
CA LEU A 121 12.74 -0.96 8.92
C LEU A 121 13.85 -1.47 9.86
N PHE A 122 14.85 -2.13 9.30
CA PHE A 122 16.11 -2.43 9.94
C PHE A 122 17.10 -1.28 9.67
N TYR A 123 17.30 -0.43 10.67
CA TYR A 123 18.18 0.73 10.56
C TYR A 123 19.46 0.57 11.39
N HIS A 124 20.62 0.82 10.78
CA HIS A 124 21.93 0.79 11.45
C HIS A 124 22.84 1.97 11.06
N GLY A 125 22.24 3.12 10.76
CA GLY A 125 23.01 4.28 10.31
C GLY A 125 23.79 5.01 11.40
N LYS A 126 24.72 5.87 10.97
CA LYS A 126 25.52 6.71 11.86
C LYS A 126 24.70 7.76 12.61
N THR A 127 23.60 8.22 12.00
CA THR A 127 22.66 9.16 12.64
C THR A 127 21.77 8.38 13.58
N SER A 128 21.93 8.54 14.89
CA SER A 128 21.15 7.80 15.88
C SER A 128 20.57 8.74 16.94
N PRO A 129 19.29 8.59 17.34
CA PRO A 129 18.31 7.63 16.81
C PRO A 129 17.88 7.95 15.36
N TYR A 130 17.13 7.05 14.72
CA TYR A 130 16.57 7.30 13.39
C TYR A 130 15.76 8.62 13.40
N PRO A 131 16.04 9.59 12.52
CA PRO A 131 15.57 10.97 12.71
C PRO A 131 14.20 11.27 12.08
N TYR A 132 13.60 10.34 11.33
CA TYR A 132 12.37 10.58 10.57
C TYR A 132 11.19 9.75 11.09
N SER A 133 9.97 10.23 10.84
CA SER A 133 8.76 9.49 11.23
C SER A 133 8.61 8.21 10.41
N MET A 134 8.15 7.13 11.06
CA MET A 134 7.74 5.89 10.40
C MET A 134 6.25 5.86 10.06
N ASN A 135 5.53 6.96 10.30
CA ASN A 135 4.17 7.15 9.82
C ASN A 135 4.19 7.96 8.52
N TRP A 136 3.80 7.34 7.40
CA TRP A 136 3.82 7.98 6.09
C TRP A 136 2.88 9.20 5.99
N LEU A 137 1.86 9.29 6.84
CA LEU A 137 0.95 10.44 6.89
C LEU A 137 1.63 11.70 7.43
N ASP A 138 2.75 11.57 8.14
CA ASP A 138 3.55 12.70 8.60
C ASP A 138 4.38 13.33 7.46
N CYS A 139 4.47 12.68 6.29
CA CYS A 139 5.13 13.23 5.11
C CYS A 139 4.33 14.36 4.43
N PHE A 140 3.06 14.58 4.80
CA PHE A 140 2.24 15.65 4.24
C PHE A 140 2.50 16.98 4.94
N THR A 141 2.36 18.09 4.22
CA THR A 141 2.44 19.45 4.81
C THR A 141 1.39 19.68 5.91
N LYS A 142 0.27 18.92 5.89
CA LYS A 142 -0.79 18.96 6.90
C LYS A 142 -1.18 17.53 7.33
N PRO A 143 -0.43 16.89 8.25
CA PRO A 143 -0.64 15.48 8.61
C PRO A 143 -2.05 15.16 9.12
N GLU A 144 -2.67 16.05 9.88
CA GLU A 144 -4.02 15.85 10.41
C GLU A 144 -5.09 15.78 9.29
N MET A 145 -4.93 16.56 8.23
CA MET A 145 -5.81 16.46 7.06
C MET A 145 -5.60 15.14 6.31
N ALA A 146 -4.36 14.67 6.20
CA ALA A 146 -4.05 13.39 5.58
C ALA A 146 -4.65 12.23 6.39
N LYS A 147 -4.49 12.24 7.71
CA LYS A 147 -5.11 11.25 8.61
C LYS A 147 -6.64 11.24 8.48
N ALA A 148 -7.27 12.41 8.42
CA ALA A 148 -8.71 12.50 8.21
C ALA A 148 -9.13 11.94 6.83
N LEU A 149 -8.37 12.20 5.78
CA LEU A 149 -8.69 11.71 4.43
C LEU A 149 -8.49 10.20 4.28
N TYR A 150 -7.40 9.64 4.81
CA TYR A 150 -7.01 8.25 4.55
C TYR A 150 -7.49 7.24 5.60
N ASN A 151 -8.10 7.69 6.70
CA ASN A 151 -8.73 6.83 7.71
C ASN A 151 -10.27 6.90 7.70
N ASN A 152 -10.88 7.61 6.75
CA ASN A 152 -12.33 7.69 6.59
C ASN A 152 -12.73 7.31 5.15
N ASP A 153 -14.03 7.20 4.92
CA ASP A 153 -14.57 6.92 3.60
C ASP A 153 -14.12 7.98 2.58
N PHE A 154 -13.73 7.52 1.40
CA PHE A 154 -13.47 8.43 0.29
C PHE A 154 -14.79 9.05 -0.19
N PRO A 155 -14.77 10.31 -0.66
CA PRO A 155 -15.96 10.92 -1.24
C PRO A 155 -16.47 10.10 -2.44
N LEU A 156 -17.71 9.60 -2.34
CA LEU A 156 -18.41 8.90 -3.41
C LEU A 156 -19.42 9.86 -4.07
N VAL A 157 -19.29 10.04 -5.38
CA VAL A 157 -20.29 10.74 -6.20
C VAL A 157 -21.15 9.69 -6.90
N ASP A 158 -22.26 9.32 -6.28
CA ASP A 158 -23.21 8.33 -6.81
C ASP A 158 -24.40 9.01 -7.49
N VAL A 159 -24.26 9.28 -8.79
CA VAL A 159 -25.32 9.91 -9.60
C VAL A 159 -26.57 9.02 -9.75
N THR A 160 -26.49 7.73 -9.41
CA THR A 160 -27.61 6.80 -9.59
C THR A 160 -28.73 7.03 -8.60
N VAL A 161 -28.42 7.64 -7.45
CA VAL A 161 -29.37 7.93 -6.36
C VAL A 161 -29.74 9.40 -6.27
N MET A 162 -29.08 10.28 -7.04
CA MET A 162 -29.37 11.71 -7.10
C MET A 162 -30.60 11.97 -7.97
N ASP A 163 -31.43 12.95 -7.63
CA ASP A 163 -32.57 13.35 -8.49
C ASP A 163 -32.08 14.16 -9.70
N ASP A 164 -32.70 13.99 -10.87
CA ASP A 164 -32.29 14.72 -12.09
C ASP A 164 -32.41 16.24 -11.90
N SER A 165 -33.40 16.69 -11.12
CA SER A 165 -33.57 18.09 -10.76
C SER A 165 -32.42 18.64 -9.92
N GLU A 166 -31.81 17.82 -9.07
CA GLU A 166 -30.61 18.19 -8.32
C GLU A 166 -29.40 18.27 -9.28
N ILE A 167 -29.24 17.26 -10.15
CA ILE A 167 -28.13 17.19 -11.09
C ILE A 167 -28.12 18.37 -12.06
N ILE A 168 -29.28 18.84 -12.54
CA ILE A 168 -29.38 20.00 -13.43
C ILE A 168 -28.77 21.27 -12.80
N GLU A 169 -28.73 21.37 -11.46
CA GLU A 169 -28.12 22.50 -10.75
C GLU A 169 -26.58 22.40 -10.66
N HIS A 170 -25.97 21.26 -11.02
CA HIS A 170 -24.53 21.01 -10.94
C HIS A 170 -23.69 21.74 -12.02
N LYS A 171 -24.22 22.83 -12.57
CA LYS A 171 -23.52 23.75 -13.48
C LYS A 171 -22.95 23.00 -14.70
N ARG A 172 -21.62 23.00 -14.85
CA ARG A 172 -20.93 22.48 -16.04
C ARG A 172 -20.80 20.95 -16.05
N ILE A 173 -20.98 20.28 -14.92
CA ILE A 173 -20.84 18.81 -14.84
C ILE A 173 -22.19 18.08 -14.99
N ALA A 174 -23.31 18.80 -14.82
CA ALA A 174 -24.68 18.27 -14.92
C ALA A 174 -24.92 17.38 -16.14
N LEU A 175 -24.48 17.82 -17.34
CA LEU A 175 -24.65 17.05 -18.57
C LEU A 175 -23.91 15.71 -18.51
N LEU A 176 -22.67 15.69 -17.99
CA LEU A 176 -21.91 14.45 -17.82
C LEU A 176 -22.64 13.53 -16.84
N GLU A 177 -23.10 14.05 -15.72
CA GLU A 177 -23.76 13.28 -14.67
C GLU A 177 -25.08 12.66 -15.15
N LEU A 178 -25.92 13.43 -15.86
CA LEU A 178 -27.17 12.93 -16.44
C LEU A 178 -26.89 11.88 -17.52
N VAL A 179 -25.96 12.14 -18.43
CA VAL A 179 -25.59 11.15 -19.46
C VAL A 179 -25.09 9.85 -18.82
N GLN A 180 -24.23 9.93 -17.79
CA GLN A 180 -23.72 8.74 -17.11
C GLN A 180 -24.80 8.01 -16.30
N LYS A 181 -25.69 8.75 -15.62
CA LYS A 181 -26.81 8.17 -14.87
C LYS A 181 -27.72 7.34 -15.77
N HIS A 182 -27.95 7.80 -17.00
CA HIS A 182 -28.89 7.18 -17.92
C HIS A 182 -28.25 6.37 -19.06
N ILE A 183 -26.93 6.11 -19.02
CA ILE A 183 -26.19 5.48 -20.13
C ILE A 183 -26.68 4.06 -20.49
N TYR A 184 -27.34 3.38 -19.56
CA TYR A 184 -27.92 2.04 -19.78
C TYR A 184 -29.43 2.08 -20.12
N GLN A 185 -30.04 3.26 -20.19
CA GLN A 185 -31.42 3.43 -20.66
C GLN A 185 -31.46 3.45 -22.19
N LYS A 186 -32.47 2.79 -22.77
CA LYS A 186 -32.53 2.57 -24.23
C LYS A 186 -32.63 3.86 -25.05
N ASP A 187 -33.21 4.92 -24.48
CA ASP A 187 -33.49 6.18 -25.17
C ASP A 187 -32.69 7.34 -24.58
N ILE A 188 -31.36 7.30 -24.71
CA ILE A 188 -30.46 8.43 -24.40
C ILE A 188 -30.88 9.70 -25.18
N HIS A 189 -31.50 9.54 -26.35
CA HIS A 189 -31.92 10.66 -27.19
C HIS A 189 -32.98 11.53 -26.53
N ASP A 190 -33.94 10.93 -25.82
CA ASP A 190 -35.04 11.66 -25.13
C ASP A 190 -34.52 12.49 -23.95
N ILE A 191 -33.43 12.05 -23.34
CA ILE A 191 -32.78 12.71 -22.20
C ILE A 191 -31.90 13.86 -22.69
N LEU A 192 -31.21 13.69 -23.82
CA LEU A 192 -30.47 14.79 -24.45
C LEU A 192 -31.42 15.90 -24.93
N GLU A 193 -32.64 15.57 -25.37
CA GLU A 193 -33.63 16.57 -25.77
C GLU A 193 -34.20 17.37 -24.59
N SER A 194 -34.45 16.74 -23.43
CA SER A 194 -34.98 17.43 -22.24
C SER A 194 -33.98 18.38 -21.57
N LEU A 195 -32.68 18.24 -21.87
CA LEU A 195 -31.60 19.07 -21.32
C LEU A 195 -31.22 20.27 -22.20
N VAL A 196 -31.64 20.26 -23.47
CA VAL A 196 -31.34 21.33 -24.43
C VAL A 196 -32.54 22.29 -24.60
N SER A 197 -33.71 21.94 -24.09
CA SER A 197 -34.91 22.80 -24.03
C SER A 197 -34.91 23.73 -22.83
#